data_AF-A0A2T0XJ34-F1
#
_entry.id   AF-A0A2T0XJ34-F1
#
_cell.length_a   1.000
_cell.length_b   1.000
_cell.length_c   1.000
_cell.angle_alpha   90.00
_cell.angle_beta   90.00
_cell.angle_gamma   90.00
#
_symmetry.space_group_name_H-M   'P 1'
#
loop_
_entity.id
_entity.type
_entity.pdbx_description
1 polymer ?
#
loop_
_entity_poly.entity_id
_entity_poly.type
_entity_poly.pdbx_seq_one_letter_code
_entity_poly.pdbx_strand_id
1 'polypeptide(L)'
;MSSTQKKWLIERLSIVSLTISLFGAQCVYAQVRASEEADPARWSQEDTTIEQQYVTARKELAAAYQISLTDCAKLTAIDRQLCVNDAKRDYEQELSLLGFRLGPTK
;
A
#
# COMPACT_ATOMS: atom_id res chain seq x y z
N MET A 1 -43.53 -15.80 -15.63
CA MET A 1 -42.57 -15.45 -14.54
C MET A 1 -43.34 -15.32 -13.24
N SER A 2 -43.15 -16.23 -12.29
CA SER A 2 -44.06 -16.43 -11.15
C SER A 2 -43.94 -15.36 -10.05
N SER A 3 -45.09 -14.95 -9.49
CA SER A 3 -45.23 -13.94 -8.43
C SER A 3 -44.39 -14.26 -7.17
N THR A 4 -44.15 -15.55 -6.91
CA THR A 4 -43.36 -16.05 -5.77
C THR A 4 -41.88 -15.65 -5.84
N GLN A 5 -41.30 -15.52 -7.03
CA GLN A 5 -39.90 -15.10 -7.20
C GLN A 5 -39.70 -13.61 -6.87
N LYS A 6 -40.69 -12.76 -7.14
CA LYS A 6 -40.62 -11.32 -6.85
C LYS A 6 -40.66 -11.04 -5.35
N LYS A 7 -41.44 -11.82 -4.60
CA LYS A 7 -41.58 -11.68 -3.15
C LYS A 7 -40.28 -12.04 -2.40
N TRP A 8 -39.59 -13.09 -2.84
CA TRP A 8 -38.29 -13.51 -2.31
C TRP A 8 -37.17 -12.49 -2.53
N LEU A 9 -37.17 -11.77 -3.65
CA LEU A 9 -36.15 -10.77 -3.96
C LEU A 9 -36.32 -9.50 -3.11
N ILE A 10 -37.56 -9.05 -2.90
CA ILE A 10 -37.85 -7.82 -2.15
C ILE A 10 -37.54 -7.98 -0.66
N GLU A 11 -37.82 -9.15 -0.07
CA GLU A 11 -37.59 -9.41 1.36
C GLU A 11 -36.09 -9.49 1.70
N ARG A 12 -35.28 -10.07 0.81
CA ARG A 12 -33.81 -10.15 0.99
C ARG A 12 -33.11 -8.79 0.83
N LEU A 13 -33.63 -7.91 -0.03
CA LEU A 13 -33.07 -6.56 -0.22
C LEU A 13 -33.32 -5.64 0.98
N SER A 14 -34.43 -5.83 1.72
CA SER A 14 -34.77 -4.98 2.87
C SER A 14 -33.86 -5.23 4.10
N ILE A 15 -33.45 -6.48 4.34
CA ILE A 15 -32.62 -6.86 5.49
C ILE A 15 -31.15 -6.41 5.32
N VAL A 16 -30.65 -6.40 4.07
CA VAL A 16 -29.26 -5.99 3.78
C VAL A 16 -29.07 -4.48 3.96
N SER A 17 -30.09 -3.66 3.71
CA SER A 17 -29.96 -2.20 3.81
C SER A 17 -29.94 -1.69 5.26
N LEU A 18 -30.60 -2.37 6.19
CA LEU A 18 -30.71 -1.94 7.60
C LEU A 18 -29.46 -2.23 8.45
N THR A 19 -28.59 -3.15 8.01
CA THR A 19 -27.40 -3.55 8.79
C THR A 19 -26.16 -2.74 8.44
N ILE A 20 -26.08 -2.13 7.25
CA ILE A 20 -24.93 -1.33 6.81
C ILE A 20 -24.81 -0.02 7.61
N SER A 21 -25.92 0.57 8.05
CA SER A 21 -25.93 1.85 8.76
C SER A 21 -25.42 1.78 10.21
N LEU A 22 -25.34 0.60 10.83
CA LEU A 22 -24.95 0.44 12.24
C LEU A 22 -23.49 0.03 12.46
N PHE A 23 -22.76 -0.38 11.41
CA PHE A 23 -21.35 -0.79 11.53
C PHE A 23 -20.33 0.30 11.13
N GLY A 24 -20.78 1.42 10.54
CA GLY A 24 -19.88 2.49 10.09
C GLY A 24 -19.29 3.37 11.21
N ALA A 25 -19.82 3.31 12.43
CA ALA A 25 -19.47 4.25 13.50
C ALA A 25 -18.26 3.83 14.37
N GLN A 26 -17.88 2.55 14.38
CA GLN A 26 -16.84 2.06 15.31
C GLN A 26 -15.39 2.21 14.84
N CYS A 27 -15.10 2.41 13.55
CA CYS A 27 -13.71 2.42 13.07
C CYS A 27 -12.94 3.74 13.26
N VAL A 28 -13.59 4.86 13.59
CA VAL A 28 -12.91 6.19 13.59
C VAL A 28 -12.21 6.52 14.92
N TYR A 29 -12.62 5.92 16.05
CA TYR A 29 -12.19 6.40 17.38
C TYR A 29 -10.97 5.69 17.98
N ALA A 30 -10.48 4.60 17.40
CA ALA A 30 -9.41 3.79 18.02
C ALA A 30 -7.98 4.30 17.76
N GLN A 31 -7.78 5.27 16.86
CA GLN A 31 -6.42 5.67 16.41
C GLN A 31 -5.73 6.72 17.32
N VAL A 32 -6.44 7.39 18.23
CA VAL A 32 -5.96 8.64 18.86
C VAL A 32 -5.14 8.42 20.15
N ARG A 33 -5.03 7.19 20.68
CA ARG A 33 -4.47 6.97 22.04
C ARG A 33 -3.05 6.41 22.08
N ALA A 34 -2.35 6.31 20.94
CA ALA A 34 -1.00 5.74 20.86
C ALA A 34 0.11 6.74 20.47
N SER A 35 -0.16 8.05 20.50
CA SER A 35 0.74 9.09 19.97
C SER A 35 1.27 10.07 21.04
N GLU A 36 1.54 9.61 22.26
CA GLU A 36 2.29 10.44 23.24
C GLU A 36 3.80 10.41 23.02
N GLU A 37 4.30 9.56 22.11
CA GLU A 37 5.65 9.65 21.61
C GLU A 37 5.62 10.60 20.41
N ALA A 38 6.17 11.81 20.59
CA ALA A 38 6.22 12.80 19.53
C ALA A 38 6.81 12.15 18.28
N ASP A 39 6.15 12.34 17.13
CA ASP A 39 6.65 11.82 15.85
C ASP A 39 8.12 12.22 15.69
N PRO A 40 8.98 11.34 15.15
CA PRO A 40 10.37 11.66 14.92
C PRO A 40 10.50 12.99 14.18
N ALA A 41 11.37 13.90 14.64
CA ALA A 41 11.53 15.23 14.05
C ALA A 41 11.77 15.23 12.53
N ARG A 42 12.26 14.11 11.98
CA ARG A 42 12.45 13.89 10.54
C ARG A 42 11.13 13.70 9.78
N TRP A 43 10.09 13.11 10.36
CA TRP A 43 8.82 12.84 9.68
C TRP A 43 8.08 14.11 9.26
N SER A 44 8.24 15.20 10.00
CA SER A 44 7.69 16.52 9.64
C SER A 44 8.58 17.34 8.71
N GLN A 45 9.78 16.85 8.38
CA GLN A 45 10.74 17.59 7.55
C GLN A 45 10.61 17.15 6.09
N GLU A 46 10.03 18.01 5.28
CA GLU A 46 9.93 17.81 3.83
C GLU A 46 11.32 17.87 3.15
N ASP A 47 11.48 17.08 2.08
CA ASP A 47 12.68 17.11 1.24
C ASP A 47 12.61 18.30 0.27
N THR A 48 13.30 19.37 0.61
CA THR A 48 13.24 20.64 -0.13
C THR A 48 14.26 20.71 -1.26
N THR A 49 15.28 19.85 -1.25
CA THR A 49 16.30 19.81 -2.32
C THR A 49 16.18 18.55 -3.17
N ILE A 50 16.65 18.63 -4.42
CA ILE A 50 16.67 17.49 -5.34
C ILE A 50 17.53 16.36 -4.78
N GLU A 51 18.66 16.67 -4.14
CA GLU A 51 19.53 15.69 -3.49
C GLU A 51 18.81 14.96 -2.36
N GLN A 52 18.05 15.68 -1.53
CA GLN A 52 17.27 15.07 -0.46
C GLN A 52 16.19 14.15 -1.02
N GLN A 53 15.45 14.61 -2.04
CA GLN A 53 14.42 13.83 -2.71
C GLN A 53 15.02 12.56 -3.36
N TYR A 54 16.18 12.68 -4.00
CA TYR A 54 16.89 11.54 -4.60
C TYR A 54 17.31 10.53 -3.52
N VAL A 55 17.87 10.98 -2.40
CA VAL A 55 18.27 10.10 -1.29
C VAL A 55 17.07 9.39 -0.67
N THR A 56 15.96 10.11 -0.44
CA THR A 56 14.73 9.54 0.11
C THR A 56 14.12 8.53 -0.86
N ALA A 57 13.89 8.91 -2.13
CA ALA A 57 13.34 8.03 -3.15
C ALA A 57 14.18 6.76 -3.35
N ARG A 58 15.52 6.86 -3.28
CA ARG A 58 16.40 5.68 -3.32
C ARG A 58 16.17 4.73 -2.15
N LYS A 59 15.98 5.27 -0.94
CA LYS A 59 15.69 4.46 0.25
C LYS A 59 14.32 3.80 0.14
N GLU A 60 13.32 4.52 -0.35
CA GLU A 60 11.97 4.00 -0.57
C GLU A 60 11.96 2.86 -1.60
N LEU A 61 12.67 3.02 -2.72
CA LEU A 61 12.83 1.94 -3.71
C LEU A 61 13.53 0.71 -3.11
N ALA A 62 14.57 0.90 -2.28
CA ALA A 62 15.25 -0.20 -1.62
C ALA A 62 14.34 -0.92 -0.61
N ALA A 63 13.53 -0.17 0.15
CA ALA A 63 12.55 -0.73 1.06
C ALA A 63 11.46 -1.51 0.32
N ALA A 64 10.93 -0.95 -0.78
CA ALA A 64 9.95 -1.61 -1.63
C ALA A 64 10.50 -2.92 -2.21
N TYR A 65 11.74 -2.92 -2.71
CA TYR A 65 12.40 -4.13 -3.20
C TYR A 65 12.52 -5.20 -2.10
N GLN A 66 12.90 -4.81 -0.88
CA GLN A 66 12.98 -5.75 0.25
C GLN A 66 11.62 -6.34 0.62
N ILE A 67 10.54 -5.56 0.53
CA ILE A 67 9.18 -6.05 0.71
C ILE A 67 8.87 -7.09 -0.38
N SER A 68 9.15 -6.79 -1.65
CA SER A 68 8.96 -7.72 -2.76
C SER A 68 9.73 -9.04 -2.55
N LEU A 69 10.98 -8.98 -2.10
CA LEU A 69 11.76 -10.19 -1.79
C LEU A 69 11.12 -11.03 -0.68
N THR A 70 10.58 -10.36 0.35
CA THR A 70 9.87 -11.01 1.45
C THR A 70 8.59 -11.70 0.97
N ASP A 71 7.89 -11.09 0.00
CA ASP A 71 6.71 -11.70 -0.62
C ASP A 71 7.09 -12.86 -1.55
N CYS A 72 8.16 -12.74 -2.34
CA CYS A 72 8.68 -13.83 -3.17
C CYS A 72 9.05 -15.06 -2.34
N ALA A 73 9.52 -14.87 -1.09
CA ALA A 73 9.88 -15.97 -0.21
C ALA A 73 8.70 -16.90 0.15
N LYS A 74 7.45 -16.42 0.02
CA LYS A 74 6.23 -17.18 0.31
C LYS A 74 5.82 -18.13 -0.83
N LEU A 75 6.48 -18.04 -1.99
CA LEU A 75 6.14 -18.79 -3.20
C LEU A 75 6.87 -20.14 -3.28
N THR A 76 6.42 -20.98 -4.22
CA THR A 76 7.11 -22.24 -4.58
C THR A 76 8.52 -21.96 -5.10
N ALA A 77 9.39 -22.96 -5.15
CA ALA A 77 10.78 -22.75 -5.56
C ALA A 77 10.92 -22.16 -6.98
N ILE A 78 10.08 -22.59 -7.92
CA ILE A 78 10.09 -22.11 -9.31
C ILE A 78 9.55 -20.68 -9.35
N ASP A 79 8.39 -20.44 -8.75
CA ASP A 79 7.75 -19.11 -8.76
C ASP A 79 8.56 -18.07 -7.98
N ARG A 80 9.22 -18.48 -6.90
CA ARG A 80 10.14 -17.62 -6.13
C ARG A 80 11.29 -17.12 -6.98
N GLN A 81 11.90 -18.00 -7.79
CA GLN A 81 13.01 -17.58 -8.64
C GLN A 81 12.57 -16.56 -9.70
N LEU A 82 11.40 -16.78 -10.30
CA LEU A 82 10.82 -15.83 -11.25
C LEU A 82 10.50 -14.49 -10.57
N CYS A 83 9.82 -14.54 -9.42
CA CYS A 83 9.48 -13.36 -8.64
C CYS A 83 10.71 -12.53 -8.24
N VAL A 84 11.78 -13.18 -7.76
CA VAL A 84 13.03 -12.48 -7.40
C VAL A 84 13.67 -11.82 -8.62
N ASN A 85 13.66 -12.48 -9.77
CA ASN A 85 14.20 -11.90 -11.00
C ASN A 85 13.38 -10.68 -11.46
N ASP A 86 12.06 -10.77 -11.42
CA ASP A 86 11.18 -9.64 -11.75
C ASP A 86 11.36 -8.48 -10.77
N ALA A 87 11.34 -8.75 -9.46
CA ALA A 87 11.55 -7.73 -8.43
C ALA A 87 12.91 -7.02 -8.59
N LYS A 88 13.96 -7.76 -8.94
CA LYS A 88 15.29 -7.20 -9.19
C LYS A 88 15.28 -6.30 -10.43
N ARG A 89 14.70 -6.77 -11.54
CA ARG A 89 14.61 -5.98 -12.78
C ARG A 89 13.87 -4.68 -12.52
N ASP A 90 12.74 -4.74 -11.82
CA ASP A 90 11.90 -3.57 -11.55
C ASP A 90 12.64 -2.56 -10.64
N TYR A 91 13.36 -3.06 -9.63
CA TYR A 91 14.22 -2.21 -8.79
C TYR A 91 15.33 -1.50 -9.58
N GLU A 92 16.04 -2.22 -10.45
CA GLU A 92 17.10 -1.65 -11.29
C GLU A 92 16.55 -0.62 -12.29
N GLN A 93 15.38 -0.91 -12.86
CA GLN A 93 14.69 0.02 -13.76
C GLN A 93 14.29 1.31 -13.03
N GLU A 94 13.69 1.22 -11.85
CA GLU A 94 13.30 2.40 -11.08
C GLU A 94 14.51 3.20 -10.59
N LEU A 95 15.62 2.55 -10.22
CA LEU A 95 16.87 3.25 -9.89
C LEU A 95 17.41 4.05 -11.09
N SER A 96 17.36 3.47 -12.29
CA SER A 96 17.77 4.15 -13.52
C SER A 96 16.87 5.35 -13.82
N LEU A 97 15.55 5.16 -13.75
CA LEU A 97 14.58 6.24 -13.94
C LEU A 97 14.72 7.33 -12.89
N LEU A 98 15.03 6.97 -11.64
CA LEU A 98 15.25 7.92 -10.56
C LEU A 98 16.52 8.75 -10.80
N GLY A 99 17.60 8.12 -11.27
CA GLY A 99 18.82 8.82 -11.69
C GLY A 99 18.59 9.76 -12.87
N PHE A 100 17.70 9.40 -13.80
CA PHE A 100 17.31 10.28 -14.89
C PHE A 100 16.42 11.45 -14.43
N ARG A 101 15.49 11.21 -13.50
CA ARG A 101 14.53 12.22 -12.99
C ARG A 101 15.16 13.22 -12.03
N LEU A 102 15.95 12.73 -11.07
CA LEU A 102 16.45 13.47 -9.92
C LEU A 102 17.98 13.34 -9.75
N GLY A 103 18.69 12.95 -10.82
CA GLY A 103 20.13 12.69 -10.78
C GLY A 103 20.90 13.81 -10.06
N PRO A 104 21.93 13.47 -9.27
CA PRO A 104 22.54 14.41 -8.34
C PRO A 104 23.03 15.65 -9.08
N THR A 105 22.50 16.81 -8.71
CA THR A 105 23.10 18.07 -9.11
C THR A 105 24.40 18.22 -8.32
N LYS A 106 25.49 18.47 -9.04
CA LYS A 106 26.83 18.54 -8.45
C LYS A 106 26.98 19.67 -7.46
#